data_AF-A0A831T7Q2-F1
#
_entry.id   AF-A0A831T7Q2-F1
#
_cell.length_a   1.000
_cell.length_b   1.000
_cell.length_c   1.000
_cell.angle_alpha   90.00
_cell.angle_beta   90.00
_cell.angle_gamma   90.00
#
_symmetry.space_group_name_H-M   'P 1'
#
loop_
_entity.id
_entity.type
_entity.pdbx_description
1 polymer ?
#
loop_
_entity_poly.entity_id
_entity_poly.type
_entity_poly.pdbx_seq_one_letter_code
_entity_poly.pdbx_strand_id
1 'polypeptide(L)'
;MKKLFSRKRIIILIIIIMLAAASIFSVGFFKRSSAESDYLTAKVERGQIRNVVSATGTLSAIVTVQVGSQVSGRIAALYADFNSQVKAGQIIAKLETSNFDARVASARADLLNAEARVRANEAALNNAKASLNSAKANLQVAIVNRDDSLRVLKRFEQLSQEGLITARDLEQAQANKDSAEARVAQAQAQVDQATAQVKSAESGLEQAKAQLEQSKASLENALVDLGHCTIRAPIDGVVISRNVDIGQTVAASFQAPVLFTIANDLTKMQLMANIDEADIGKISDQVMVRFTVDAYPGDNFSGKISEIRLNPTTVQNVVTYTVVIQVNNPDLKLKPGMTANIQITVDERHDVLKIPNSALRFVPAGMTREKIFELTRGGDSPTPQQGPPQQQAQQQDQSQREGGARADRQAAGARKESAGNRELAGLSPEAQKIYKQLSDPNLSFEDRRSVFQKMRELPDEERQKLRELLPRREPGGGGFGGGFGGGGMGRQGDRQGRGNESFGGRGPGRGPGSDGASSPMASPTRASSEEEPKQAEKIKFPAIQRRTNRPGVIWIMNDKKELEPRRVVLGITDGTFTELISGDLKEGDTIIIGQTLAADQRTNNQQQGGQQQRPPFGNMGGFGGPRGGGGPRR
;
A
#
# COMPACT_ATOMS: atom_id res chain seq x y z
N MET A 1 66.68 92.69 50.26
CA MET A 1 66.76 91.40 49.55
C MET A 1 65.63 91.29 48.51
N LYS A 2 65.76 92.01 47.37
CA LYS A 2 64.87 91.94 46.22
C LYS A 2 65.68 91.40 45.03
N LYS A 3 65.51 90.12 44.68
CA LYS A 3 65.83 89.50 43.37
C LYS A 3 65.60 87.98 43.46
N LEU A 4 64.36 87.51 43.29
CA LEU A 4 64.10 86.06 43.13
C LEU A 4 63.01 85.67 42.12
N PHE A 5 62.32 86.62 41.47
CA PHE A 5 61.27 86.28 40.49
C PHE A 5 61.57 86.87 39.11
N SER A 6 62.17 86.05 38.22
CA SER A 6 62.20 86.34 36.78
C SER A 6 60.93 85.77 36.13
N ARG A 7 60.35 86.50 35.18
CA ARG A 7 59.07 86.17 34.50
C ARG A 7 59.00 84.73 33.96
N LYS A 8 60.14 84.12 33.61
CA LYS A 8 60.24 82.73 33.12
C LYS A 8 59.94 81.67 34.20
N ARG A 9 60.25 81.93 35.47
CA ARG A 9 60.01 80.97 36.57
C ARG A 9 58.55 80.93 37.03
N ILE A 10 57.83 82.05 36.90
CA ILE A 10 56.39 82.13 37.19
C ILE A 10 55.59 81.33 36.14
N ILE A 11 55.98 81.39 34.87
CA ILE A 11 55.33 80.64 33.78
C ILE A 11 55.48 79.12 33.98
N ILE A 12 56.67 78.65 34.39
CA ILE A 12 56.92 77.23 34.67
C ILE A 12 56.07 76.74 35.85
N LEU A 13 55.92 77.55 36.90
CA LEU A 13 55.10 77.20 38.06
C LEU A 13 53.60 77.11 37.70
N ILE A 14 53.11 78.01 36.84
CA ILE A 14 51.73 77.98 36.34
C ILE A 14 51.48 76.74 35.47
N ILE A 15 52.45 76.34 34.62
CA ILE A 15 52.32 75.14 33.78
C ILE A 15 52.29 73.87 34.64
N ILE A 16 53.08 73.80 35.72
CA ILE A 16 53.07 72.66 36.65
C ILE A 16 51.74 72.59 37.41
N ILE A 17 51.18 73.73 37.82
CA ILE A 17 49.86 73.79 38.47
C ILE A 17 48.74 73.42 37.48
N MET A 18 48.84 73.84 36.21
CA MET A 18 47.91 73.42 35.15
C MET A 18 47.99 71.92 34.85
N LEU A 19 49.19 71.33 34.85
CA LEU A 19 49.37 69.88 34.65
C LEU A 19 48.86 69.07 35.85
N ALA A 20 49.03 69.58 37.07
CA ALA A 20 48.46 68.96 38.28
C ALA A 20 46.94 69.10 38.33
N ALA A 21 46.38 70.24 37.89
CA ALA A 21 44.93 70.42 37.76
C ALA A 21 44.36 69.52 36.65
N ALA A 22 45.06 69.37 35.53
CA ALA A 22 44.66 68.47 34.44
C ALA A 22 44.76 66.99 34.84
N SER A 23 45.75 66.58 35.66
CA SER A 23 45.84 65.21 36.15
C SER A 23 44.76 64.91 37.20
N ILE A 24 44.45 65.85 38.10
CA ILE A 24 43.35 65.73 39.06
C ILE A 24 41.98 65.75 38.35
N PHE A 25 41.83 66.55 37.29
CA PHE A 25 40.61 66.59 36.47
C PHE A 25 40.44 65.31 35.63
N SER A 26 41.53 64.75 35.09
CA SER A 26 41.50 63.50 34.33
C SER A 26 41.18 62.28 35.19
N VAL A 27 41.67 62.25 36.44
CA VAL A 27 41.32 61.18 37.41
C VAL A 27 39.93 61.38 38.01
N GLY A 28 39.45 62.63 38.12
CA GLY A 28 38.11 62.95 38.59
C GLY A 28 37.00 62.72 37.55
N PHE A 29 37.29 62.88 36.26
CA PHE A 29 36.31 62.70 35.18
C PHE A 29 36.12 61.21 34.79
N PHE A 30 37.10 60.35 35.09
CA PHE A 30 37.00 58.90 34.84
C PHE A 30 36.30 58.10 35.94
N LYS A 31 35.72 58.76 36.96
CA LYS A 31 35.03 58.10 38.08
C LYS A 31 33.59 58.61 38.26
N ARG A 32 32.79 58.50 37.19
CA ARG A 32 31.30 58.54 37.14
C ARG A 32 30.94 58.13 35.70
N SER A 33 30.11 57.13 35.40
CA SER A 33 29.07 56.43 36.12
C SER A 33 29.20 54.95 35.75
N SER A 34 29.18 54.03 36.71
CA SER A 34 28.72 52.68 36.38
C SER A 34 27.30 52.85 35.83
N ALA A 35 27.07 52.39 34.61
CA ALA A 35 25.71 52.31 34.07
C ALA A 35 24.90 51.44 35.03
N GLU A 36 23.99 52.04 35.80
CA GLU A 36 22.97 51.31 36.52
C GLU A 36 22.15 50.62 35.43
N SER A 37 22.21 49.30 35.40
CA SER A 37 21.50 48.54 34.39
C SER A 37 20.05 48.46 34.82
N ASP A 38 19.17 49.11 34.07
CA ASP A 38 17.74 49.03 34.34
C ASP A 38 17.27 47.62 34.01
N TYR A 39 16.67 46.94 34.98
CA TYR A 39 16.11 45.62 34.81
C TYR A 39 14.63 45.73 34.46
N LEU A 40 14.22 45.07 33.38
CA LEU A 40 12.82 44.86 33.06
C LEU A 40 12.28 43.81 34.01
N THR A 41 11.22 44.15 34.73
CA THR A 41 10.58 43.26 35.71
C THR A 41 9.15 42.96 35.32
N ALA A 42 8.66 41.81 35.77
CA ALA A 42 7.26 41.40 35.67
C ALA A 42 6.79 40.83 37.00
N LYS A 43 5.49 40.91 37.28
CA LYS A 43 4.91 40.33 38.50
C LYS A 43 4.51 38.89 38.27
N VAL A 44 4.64 38.06 39.31
CA VAL A 44 4.02 36.73 39.34
C VAL A 44 2.52 36.93 39.55
N GLU A 45 1.73 36.43 38.63
CA GLU A 45 0.27 36.57 38.66
C GLU A 45 -0.39 35.20 38.79
N ARG A 46 -1.59 35.17 39.37
CA ARG A 46 -2.43 33.98 39.34
C ARG A 46 -3.41 34.08 38.19
N GLY A 47 -3.56 32.99 37.44
CA GLY A 47 -4.48 32.99 36.33
C GLY A 47 -4.61 31.63 35.66
N GLN A 48 -5.40 31.62 34.60
CA GLN A 48 -5.60 30.44 33.80
C GLN A 48 -4.48 30.27 32.78
N ILE A 49 -3.96 29.05 32.63
CA ILE A 49 -3.04 28.66 31.55
C ILE A 49 -3.67 27.52 30.76
N ARG A 50 -3.66 27.64 29.42
CA ARG A 50 -4.15 26.62 28.49
C ARG A 50 -3.06 26.26 27.51
N ASN A 51 -2.74 24.97 27.41
CA ASN A 51 -1.88 24.47 26.35
C ASN A 51 -2.76 24.08 25.15
N VAL A 52 -2.70 24.87 24.08
CA VAL A 52 -3.50 24.68 22.88
C VAL A 52 -2.60 24.29 21.72
N VAL A 53 -2.89 23.17 21.08
CA VAL A 53 -2.30 22.80 19.80
C VAL A 53 -3.22 23.31 18.70
N SER A 54 -2.66 24.12 17.81
CA SER A 54 -3.37 24.60 16.63
C SER A 54 -3.05 23.70 15.44
N ALA A 55 -4.08 23.34 14.67
CA ALA A 55 -3.94 22.50 13.49
C ALA A 55 -4.92 22.95 12.40
N THR A 56 -4.63 22.59 11.17
CA THR A 56 -5.57 22.77 10.04
C THR A 56 -6.07 21.40 9.59
N GLY A 57 -7.33 21.33 9.17
CA GLY A 57 -7.91 20.09 8.67
C GLY A 57 -8.97 20.31 7.61
N THR A 58 -9.43 19.20 7.03
CA THR A 58 -10.50 19.21 6.02
C THR A 58 -11.68 18.36 6.48
N LEU A 59 -12.90 18.83 6.23
CA LEU A 59 -14.11 18.09 6.52
C LEU A 59 -14.39 17.08 5.40
N SER A 60 -14.76 15.86 5.78
CA SER A 60 -15.18 14.79 4.88
C SER A 60 -16.42 14.11 5.46
N ALA A 61 -17.24 13.49 4.61
CA ALA A 61 -18.31 12.62 5.11
C ALA A 61 -17.70 11.36 5.74
N ILE A 62 -18.41 10.75 6.69
CA ILE A 62 -17.92 9.55 7.38
C ILE A 62 -17.82 8.37 6.42
N VAL A 63 -18.88 8.10 5.67
CA VAL A 63 -18.93 7.01 4.69
C VAL A 63 -19.12 7.62 3.31
N THR A 64 -18.11 7.43 2.46
CA THR A 64 -18.18 7.79 1.04
C THR A 64 -17.91 6.55 0.19
N VAL A 65 -18.65 6.42 -0.91
CA VAL A 65 -18.50 5.34 -1.86
C VAL A 65 -18.31 5.92 -3.25
N GLN A 66 -17.29 5.43 -3.94
CA GLN A 66 -17.00 5.79 -5.32
C GLN A 66 -17.67 4.78 -6.24
N VAL A 67 -18.54 5.27 -7.12
CA VAL A 67 -19.25 4.47 -8.10
C VAL A 67 -18.60 4.68 -9.46
N GLY A 68 -18.07 3.61 -10.04
CA GLY A 68 -17.45 3.61 -11.37
C GLY A 68 -18.19 2.74 -12.37
N SER A 69 -17.69 2.71 -13.61
CA SER A 69 -18.14 1.75 -14.63
C SER A 69 -17.21 0.56 -14.71
N GLN A 70 -17.78 -0.64 -14.81
CA GLN A 70 -17.04 -1.88 -15.07
C GLN A 70 -16.93 -2.19 -16.56
N VAL A 71 -17.82 -1.62 -17.38
CA VAL A 71 -17.84 -1.78 -18.84
C VAL A 71 -17.52 -0.48 -19.53
N SER A 72 -16.85 -0.58 -20.68
CA SER A 72 -16.57 0.56 -21.54
C SER A 72 -17.78 0.89 -22.41
N GLY A 73 -18.08 2.17 -22.59
CA GLY A 73 -19.20 2.61 -23.41
C GLY A 73 -19.42 4.11 -23.32
N ARG A 74 -20.38 4.62 -24.09
CA ARG A 74 -20.77 6.03 -24.05
C ARG A 74 -21.89 6.23 -23.02
N ILE A 75 -21.87 7.31 -22.25
CA ILE A 75 -22.99 7.65 -21.37
C ILE A 75 -24.19 8.07 -22.22
N ALA A 76 -25.27 7.31 -22.15
CA ALA A 76 -26.51 7.59 -22.86
C ALA A 76 -27.43 8.53 -22.07
N ALA A 77 -27.52 8.33 -20.75
CA ALA A 77 -28.37 9.14 -19.88
C ALA A 77 -27.81 9.25 -18.45
N LEU A 78 -28.09 10.38 -17.81
CA LEU A 78 -27.81 10.64 -16.39
C LEU A 78 -29.13 10.91 -15.68
N TYR A 79 -29.35 10.25 -14.54
CA TYR A 79 -30.58 10.35 -13.74
C TYR A 79 -30.35 10.96 -12.36
N ALA A 80 -29.09 11.10 -11.94
CA ALA A 80 -28.70 11.78 -10.72
C ALA A 80 -27.68 12.86 -11.03
N ASP A 81 -27.80 13.99 -10.33
CA ASP A 81 -26.87 15.11 -10.44
C ASP A 81 -26.24 15.43 -9.08
N PHE A 82 -25.29 16.37 -9.04
CA PHE A 82 -24.71 16.85 -7.79
C PHE A 82 -25.81 17.32 -6.81
N ASN A 83 -25.60 17.06 -5.52
CA ASN A 83 -26.54 17.34 -4.43
C ASN A 83 -27.88 16.58 -4.49
N SER A 84 -28.09 15.69 -5.45
CA SER A 84 -29.29 14.85 -5.48
C SER A 84 -29.22 13.74 -4.44
N GLN A 85 -30.37 13.43 -3.83
CA GLN A 85 -30.52 12.27 -2.95
C GLN A 85 -30.81 11.03 -3.79
N VAL A 86 -30.10 9.95 -3.52
CA VAL A 86 -30.24 8.67 -4.19
C VAL A 86 -30.44 7.56 -3.16
N LYS A 87 -31.25 6.57 -3.53
CA LYS A 87 -31.45 5.36 -2.73
C LYS A 87 -30.58 4.21 -3.23
N ALA A 88 -30.25 3.27 -2.37
CA ALA A 88 -29.56 2.04 -2.74
C ALA A 88 -30.35 1.31 -3.85
N GLY A 89 -29.64 0.90 -4.91
CA GLY A 89 -30.21 0.27 -6.10
C GLY A 89 -30.82 1.22 -7.12
N GLN A 90 -31.00 2.51 -6.80
CA GLN A 90 -31.52 3.50 -7.74
C GLN A 90 -30.59 3.68 -8.93
N ILE A 91 -31.16 3.75 -10.14
CA ILE A 91 -30.40 3.99 -11.37
C ILE A 91 -29.95 5.45 -11.38
N ILE A 92 -28.64 5.67 -11.48
CA ILE A 92 -28.02 7.00 -11.48
C ILE A 92 -27.47 7.39 -12.86
N ALA A 93 -27.07 6.40 -13.67
CA ALA A 93 -26.61 6.61 -15.03
C ALA A 93 -26.85 5.35 -15.88
N LYS A 94 -26.93 5.53 -17.20
CA LYS A 94 -27.06 4.45 -18.17
C LYS A 94 -26.08 4.65 -19.31
N LEU A 95 -25.34 3.60 -19.64
CA LEU A 95 -24.48 3.53 -20.82
C LEU A 95 -25.31 3.15 -22.05
N GLU A 96 -24.77 3.45 -23.23
CA GLU A 96 -25.32 2.98 -24.49
C GLU A 96 -25.24 1.45 -24.57
N THR A 97 -26.38 0.80 -24.81
CA THR A 97 -26.50 -0.67 -24.77
C THR A 97 -26.44 -1.33 -26.14
N SER A 98 -26.42 -0.58 -27.25
CA SER A 98 -26.57 -1.09 -28.63
C SER A 98 -25.68 -2.30 -28.94
N ASN A 99 -24.39 -2.23 -28.60
CA ASN A 99 -23.44 -3.33 -28.81
C ASN A 99 -23.71 -4.53 -27.86
N PHE A 100 -24.09 -4.26 -26.62
CA PHE A 100 -24.40 -5.30 -25.62
C PHE A 100 -25.71 -6.02 -25.96
N ASP A 101 -26.73 -5.29 -26.40
CA ASP A 101 -28.00 -5.86 -26.89
C ASP A 101 -27.75 -6.76 -28.10
N ALA A 102 -26.88 -6.35 -29.04
CA ALA A 102 -26.48 -7.18 -30.17
C ALA A 102 -25.75 -8.47 -29.74
N ARG A 103 -24.89 -8.39 -28.72
CA ARG A 103 -24.20 -9.58 -28.15
C ARG A 103 -25.17 -10.54 -27.47
N VAL A 104 -26.14 -10.02 -26.70
CA VAL A 104 -27.20 -10.84 -26.09
C VAL A 104 -28.04 -11.51 -27.17
N ALA A 105 -28.39 -10.78 -28.24
CA ALA A 105 -29.13 -11.34 -29.36
C ALA A 105 -28.36 -12.48 -30.06
N SER A 106 -27.05 -12.29 -30.30
CA SER A 106 -26.18 -13.34 -30.86
C SER A 106 -26.09 -14.56 -29.95
N ALA A 107 -25.79 -14.37 -28.66
CA ALA A 107 -25.67 -15.46 -27.71
C ALA A 107 -26.99 -16.25 -27.52
N ARG A 108 -28.13 -15.56 -27.60
CA ARG A 108 -29.46 -16.20 -27.61
C ARG A 108 -29.66 -17.04 -28.87
N ALA A 109 -29.22 -16.58 -30.04
CA ALA A 109 -29.30 -17.37 -31.27
C ALA A 109 -28.40 -18.63 -31.19
N ASP A 110 -27.22 -18.51 -30.60
CA ASP A 110 -26.33 -19.65 -30.36
C ASP A 110 -26.93 -20.67 -29.40
N LEU A 111 -27.59 -20.19 -28.33
CA LEU A 111 -28.36 -21.04 -27.42
C LEU A 111 -29.44 -21.84 -28.17
N LEU A 112 -30.25 -21.18 -28.99
CA LEU A 112 -31.29 -21.82 -29.80
C LEU A 112 -30.72 -22.86 -30.76
N ASN A 113 -29.56 -22.58 -31.37
CA ASN A 113 -28.86 -23.54 -32.22
C ASN A 113 -28.38 -24.77 -31.43
N ALA A 114 -27.88 -24.57 -30.21
CA ALA A 114 -27.46 -25.66 -29.34
C ALA A 114 -28.65 -26.50 -28.85
N GLU A 115 -29.79 -25.88 -28.51
CA GLU A 115 -31.03 -26.57 -28.17
C GLU A 115 -31.54 -27.44 -29.33
N ALA A 116 -31.49 -26.92 -30.56
CA ALA A 116 -31.84 -27.69 -31.75
C ALA A 116 -30.91 -28.91 -31.94
N ARG A 117 -29.61 -28.79 -31.63
CA ARG A 117 -28.67 -29.91 -31.67
C ARG A 117 -28.95 -30.96 -30.61
N VAL A 118 -29.34 -30.56 -29.39
CA VAL A 118 -29.78 -31.51 -28.35
C VAL A 118 -30.98 -32.30 -28.86
N ARG A 119 -32.00 -31.60 -29.38
CA ARG A 119 -33.20 -32.25 -29.94
C ARG A 119 -32.87 -33.23 -31.07
N ALA A 120 -31.94 -32.88 -31.96
CA ALA A 120 -31.51 -33.77 -33.03
C ALA A 120 -30.79 -35.03 -32.50
N ASN A 121 -29.93 -34.89 -31.48
CA ASN A 121 -29.24 -36.03 -30.87
C ASN A 121 -30.18 -36.90 -30.02
N GLU A 122 -31.18 -36.31 -29.36
CA GLU A 122 -32.23 -37.07 -28.68
C GLU A 122 -33.03 -37.93 -29.67
N ALA A 123 -33.39 -37.37 -30.82
CA ALA A 123 -34.03 -38.13 -31.89
C ALA A 123 -33.13 -39.27 -32.40
N ALA A 124 -31.83 -39.02 -32.60
CA ALA A 124 -30.87 -40.04 -33.00
C ALA A 124 -30.74 -41.17 -31.95
N LEU A 125 -30.72 -40.83 -30.66
CA LEU A 125 -30.71 -41.80 -29.57
C LEU A 125 -31.98 -42.65 -29.55
N ASN A 126 -33.14 -42.04 -29.76
CA ASN A 126 -34.41 -42.77 -29.84
C ASN A 126 -34.42 -43.75 -31.02
N ASN A 127 -33.90 -43.35 -32.17
CA ASN A 127 -33.75 -44.25 -33.33
C ASN A 127 -32.78 -45.40 -33.03
N ALA A 128 -31.64 -45.14 -32.37
CA ALA A 128 -30.70 -46.17 -31.98
C ALA A 128 -31.32 -47.17 -30.97
N LYS A 129 -32.10 -46.67 -30.00
CA LYS A 129 -32.83 -47.51 -29.03
C LYS A 129 -33.90 -48.37 -29.72
N ALA A 130 -34.62 -47.82 -30.69
CA ALA A 130 -35.57 -48.59 -31.50
C ALA A 130 -34.88 -49.72 -32.28
N SER A 131 -33.72 -49.44 -32.89
CA SER A 131 -32.89 -50.45 -33.58
C SER A 131 -32.44 -51.57 -32.63
N LEU A 132 -31.99 -51.21 -31.42
CA LEU A 132 -31.61 -52.19 -30.39
C LEU A 132 -32.79 -53.08 -29.98
N ASN A 133 -33.99 -52.51 -29.83
CA ASN A 133 -35.19 -53.28 -29.52
C ASN A 133 -35.52 -54.30 -30.62
N SER A 134 -35.43 -53.90 -31.89
CA SER A 134 -35.60 -54.81 -33.03
C SER A 134 -34.54 -55.92 -33.04
N ALA A 135 -33.27 -55.60 -32.77
CA ALA A 135 -32.20 -56.59 -32.69
C ALA A 135 -32.43 -57.59 -31.54
N LYS A 136 -32.87 -57.13 -30.36
CA LYS A 136 -33.22 -57.98 -29.22
C LYS A 136 -34.41 -58.91 -29.53
N ALA A 137 -35.42 -58.41 -30.24
CA ALA A 137 -36.54 -59.22 -30.69
C ALA A 137 -36.07 -60.33 -31.66
N ASN A 138 -35.18 -60.02 -32.60
CA ASN A 138 -34.60 -61.01 -33.51
C ASN A 138 -33.75 -62.06 -32.79
N LEU A 139 -32.96 -61.66 -31.79
CA LEU A 139 -32.23 -62.57 -30.92
C LEU A 139 -33.17 -63.52 -30.19
N GLN A 140 -34.29 -63.01 -29.67
CA GLN A 140 -35.29 -63.85 -29.01
C GLN A 140 -35.86 -64.92 -29.95
N VAL A 141 -36.17 -64.55 -31.20
CA VAL A 141 -36.61 -65.53 -32.22
C VAL A 141 -35.54 -66.58 -32.50
N ALA A 142 -34.26 -66.18 -32.60
CA ALA A 142 -33.16 -67.12 -32.80
C ALA A 142 -32.99 -68.10 -31.62
N ILE A 143 -33.15 -67.60 -30.39
CA ILE A 143 -33.10 -68.40 -29.15
C ILE A 143 -34.21 -69.44 -29.12
N VAL A 144 -35.46 -69.04 -29.44
CA VAL A 144 -36.60 -69.96 -29.49
C VAL A 144 -36.36 -71.08 -30.50
N ASN A 145 -35.87 -70.75 -31.70
CA ASN A 145 -35.53 -71.74 -32.73
C ASN A 145 -34.43 -72.72 -32.28
N ARG A 146 -33.40 -72.24 -31.58
CA ARG A 146 -32.37 -73.10 -30.97
C ARG A 146 -32.98 -74.04 -29.95
N ASP A 147 -33.87 -73.55 -29.09
CA ASP A 147 -34.50 -74.35 -28.04
C ASP A 147 -35.46 -75.40 -28.60
N ASP A 148 -36.15 -75.10 -29.70
CA ASP A 148 -36.93 -76.08 -30.46
C ASP A 148 -36.01 -77.19 -31.01
N SER A 149 -34.92 -76.83 -31.72
CA SER A 149 -33.96 -77.79 -32.25
C SER A 149 -33.30 -78.66 -31.16
N LEU A 150 -32.99 -78.06 -30.01
CA LEU A 150 -32.41 -78.77 -28.86
C LEU A 150 -33.40 -79.77 -28.24
N ARG A 151 -34.68 -79.43 -28.17
CA ARG A 151 -35.73 -80.37 -27.72
C ARG A 151 -35.89 -81.54 -28.66
N VAL A 152 -35.83 -81.30 -29.98
CA VAL A 152 -35.88 -82.37 -30.99
C VAL A 152 -34.65 -83.28 -30.87
N LEU A 153 -33.45 -82.71 -30.76
CA LEU A 153 -32.22 -83.48 -30.56
C LEU A 153 -32.31 -84.39 -29.33
N LYS A 154 -32.71 -83.85 -28.17
CA LYS A 154 -32.88 -84.64 -26.94
C LYS A 154 -33.87 -85.79 -27.09
N ARG A 155 -34.99 -85.55 -27.79
CA ARG A 155 -35.97 -86.60 -28.07
C ARG A 155 -35.37 -87.68 -28.98
N PHE A 156 -34.57 -87.30 -29.97
CA PHE A 156 -33.94 -88.22 -30.90
C PHE A 156 -32.82 -89.03 -30.24
N GLU A 157 -32.05 -88.43 -29.32
CA GLU A 157 -31.09 -89.14 -28.48
C GLU A 157 -31.76 -90.24 -27.65
N GLN A 158 -32.92 -89.96 -27.04
CA GLN A 158 -33.70 -90.96 -26.28
C GLN A 158 -34.18 -92.10 -27.19
N LEU A 159 -34.79 -91.77 -28.32
CA LEU A 159 -35.28 -92.78 -29.27
C LEU A 159 -34.14 -93.60 -29.91
N SER A 160 -32.95 -93.00 -30.06
CA SER A 160 -31.76 -93.71 -30.55
C SER A 160 -31.25 -94.73 -29.53
N GLN A 161 -31.34 -94.44 -28.22
CA GLN A 161 -30.98 -95.39 -27.16
C GLN A 161 -31.94 -96.59 -27.13
N GLU A 162 -33.20 -96.37 -27.51
CA GLU A 162 -34.23 -97.40 -27.65
C GLU A 162 -34.13 -98.18 -28.98
N GLY A 163 -33.23 -97.79 -29.89
CA GLY A 163 -33.02 -98.44 -31.19
C GLY A 163 -34.08 -98.11 -32.25
N LEU A 164 -34.84 -97.02 -32.07
CA LEU A 164 -36.00 -96.67 -32.89
C LEU A 164 -35.72 -95.67 -34.02
N ILE A 165 -34.51 -95.12 -34.12
CA ILE A 165 -34.11 -94.17 -35.19
C ILE A 165 -32.75 -94.53 -35.80
N THR A 166 -32.43 -93.97 -36.97
CA THR A 166 -31.14 -94.19 -37.63
C THR A 166 -30.08 -93.17 -37.18
N ALA A 167 -28.78 -93.54 -37.28
CA ALA A 167 -27.68 -92.62 -36.99
C ALA A 167 -27.70 -91.35 -37.86
N ARG A 168 -28.16 -91.48 -39.11
CA ARG A 168 -28.34 -90.35 -40.04
C ARG A 168 -29.36 -89.33 -39.51
N ASP A 169 -30.45 -89.78 -38.88
CA ASP A 169 -31.49 -88.89 -38.35
C ASP A 169 -30.98 -88.09 -37.15
N LEU A 170 -30.15 -88.72 -36.31
CA LEU A 170 -29.50 -88.08 -35.17
C LEU A 170 -28.44 -87.05 -35.62
N GLU A 171 -27.60 -87.39 -36.60
CA GLU A 171 -26.65 -86.44 -37.21
C GLU A 171 -27.36 -85.24 -37.83
N GLN A 172 -28.51 -85.44 -38.49
CA GLN A 172 -29.30 -84.35 -39.04
C GLN A 172 -29.88 -83.43 -37.95
N ALA A 173 -30.37 -83.99 -36.84
CA ALA A 173 -30.84 -83.21 -35.70
C ALA A 173 -29.70 -82.41 -35.05
N GLN A 174 -28.50 -83.00 -34.96
CA GLN A 174 -27.30 -82.33 -34.47
C GLN A 174 -26.91 -81.15 -35.37
N ALA A 175 -26.83 -81.36 -36.69
CA ALA A 175 -26.53 -80.30 -37.66
C ALA A 175 -27.56 -79.16 -37.60
N ASN A 176 -28.84 -79.48 -37.41
CA ASN A 176 -29.91 -78.49 -37.25
C ASN A 176 -29.71 -77.63 -35.99
N LYS A 177 -29.38 -78.25 -34.85
CA LYS A 177 -29.07 -77.55 -33.61
C LYS A 177 -27.84 -76.65 -33.76
N ASP A 178 -26.77 -77.14 -34.37
CA ASP A 178 -25.53 -76.36 -34.54
C ASP A 178 -25.75 -75.17 -35.48
N SER A 179 -26.56 -75.35 -36.53
CA SER A 179 -26.99 -74.26 -37.40
C SER A 179 -27.82 -73.20 -36.65
N ALA A 180 -28.66 -73.61 -35.71
CA ALA A 180 -29.47 -72.70 -34.88
C ALA A 180 -28.61 -71.94 -33.87
N GLU A 181 -27.58 -72.57 -33.28
CA GLU A 181 -26.61 -71.88 -32.43
C GLU A 181 -25.81 -70.82 -33.19
N ALA A 182 -25.37 -71.12 -34.42
CA ALA A 182 -24.70 -70.14 -35.26
C ALA A 182 -25.62 -68.92 -35.54
N ARG A 183 -26.93 -69.14 -35.71
CA ARG A 183 -27.92 -68.05 -35.85
C ARG A 183 -28.08 -67.22 -34.58
N VAL A 184 -28.06 -67.84 -33.40
CA VAL A 184 -28.07 -67.11 -32.12
C VAL A 184 -26.80 -66.26 -31.98
N ALA A 185 -25.63 -66.81 -32.27
CA ALA A 185 -24.38 -66.06 -32.24
C ALA A 185 -24.40 -64.87 -33.20
N GLN A 186 -24.94 -65.05 -34.41
CA GLN A 186 -25.14 -63.97 -35.38
C GLN A 186 -26.09 -62.89 -34.85
N ALA A 187 -27.24 -63.27 -34.27
CA ALA A 187 -28.20 -62.32 -33.71
C ALA A 187 -27.64 -61.59 -32.47
N GLN A 188 -26.83 -62.25 -31.66
CA GLN A 188 -26.14 -61.62 -30.53
C GLN A 188 -25.16 -60.55 -31.01
N ALA A 189 -24.38 -60.83 -32.06
CA ALA A 189 -23.48 -59.83 -32.66
C ALA A 189 -24.25 -58.60 -33.17
N GLN A 190 -25.48 -58.77 -33.68
CA GLN A 190 -26.36 -57.65 -34.07
C GLN A 190 -26.82 -56.82 -32.85
N VAL A 191 -27.14 -57.48 -31.72
CA VAL A 191 -27.48 -56.78 -30.47
C VAL A 191 -26.28 -56.00 -29.93
N ASP A 192 -25.08 -56.58 -29.96
CA ASP A 192 -23.86 -55.92 -29.51
C ASP A 192 -23.55 -54.70 -30.39
N GLN A 193 -23.72 -54.82 -31.71
CA GLN A 193 -23.59 -53.71 -32.66
C GLN A 193 -24.60 -52.60 -32.37
N ALA A 194 -25.88 -52.93 -32.16
CA ALA A 194 -26.92 -51.95 -31.84
C ALA A 194 -26.69 -51.29 -30.45
N THR A 195 -26.15 -52.05 -29.48
CA THR A 195 -25.78 -51.52 -28.16
C THR A 195 -24.64 -50.51 -28.28
N ALA A 196 -23.63 -50.79 -29.11
CA ALA A 196 -22.57 -49.85 -29.41
C ALA A 196 -23.10 -48.57 -30.10
N GLN A 197 -24.10 -48.70 -30.98
CA GLN A 197 -24.77 -47.55 -31.60
C GLN A 197 -25.51 -46.68 -30.58
N VAL A 198 -26.25 -47.29 -29.64
CA VAL A 198 -26.91 -46.56 -28.54
C VAL A 198 -25.87 -45.80 -27.72
N LYS A 199 -24.79 -46.45 -27.29
CA LYS A 199 -23.71 -45.79 -26.52
C LYS A 199 -23.08 -44.61 -27.28
N SER A 200 -22.91 -44.75 -28.60
CA SER A 200 -22.42 -43.67 -29.47
C SER A 200 -23.40 -42.49 -29.51
N ALA A 201 -24.70 -42.76 -29.67
CA ALA A 201 -25.74 -41.74 -29.68
C ALA A 201 -25.91 -41.06 -28.31
N GLU A 202 -25.80 -41.80 -27.20
CA GLU A 202 -25.78 -41.24 -25.84
C GLU A 202 -24.60 -40.29 -25.65
N SER A 203 -23.41 -40.68 -26.11
CA SER A 203 -22.22 -39.81 -26.07
C SER A 203 -22.42 -38.54 -26.90
N GLY A 204 -23.04 -38.65 -28.07
CA GLY A 204 -23.39 -37.49 -28.91
C GLY A 204 -24.40 -36.56 -28.25
N LEU A 205 -25.40 -37.11 -27.56
CA LEU A 205 -26.35 -36.33 -26.77
C LEU A 205 -25.66 -35.60 -25.61
N GLU A 206 -24.76 -36.27 -24.90
CA GLU A 206 -24.01 -35.66 -23.80
C GLU A 206 -23.13 -34.51 -24.29
N GLN A 207 -22.45 -34.68 -25.44
CA GLN A 207 -21.70 -33.61 -26.08
C GLN A 207 -22.60 -32.43 -26.47
N ALA A 208 -23.79 -32.69 -27.01
CA ALA A 208 -24.74 -31.64 -27.36
C ALA A 208 -25.25 -30.88 -26.13
N LYS A 209 -25.49 -31.58 -25.02
CA LYS A 209 -25.87 -30.96 -23.73
C LYS A 209 -24.74 -30.12 -23.16
N ALA A 210 -23.49 -30.59 -23.21
CA ALA A 210 -22.34 -29.79 -22.79
C ALA A 210 -22.21 -28.50 -23.63
N GLN A 211 -22.46 -28.57 -24.95
CA GLN A 211 -22.47 -27.39 -25.81
C GLN A 211 -23.64 -26.44 -25.50
N LEU A 212 -24.79 -26.98 -25.11
CA LEU A 212 -25.94 -26.19 -24.66
C LEU A 212 -25.58 -25.41 -23.39
N GLU A 213 -24.99 -26.07 -22.39
CA GLU A 213 -24.58 -25.40 -21.15
C GLU A 213 -23.49 -24.33 -21.40
N GLN A 214 -22.54 -24.60 -22.30
CA GLN A 214 -21.56 -23.58 -22.73
C GLN A 214 -22.25 -22.35 -23.36
N SER A 215 -23.27 -22.57 -24.19
CA SER A 215 -24.01 -21.49 -24.86
C SER A 215 -24.88 -20.70 -23.87
N LYS A 216 -25.47 -21.38 -22.87
CA LYS A 216 -26.18 -20.74 -21.75
C LYS A 216 -25.25 -19.85 -20.94
N ALA A 217 -24.08 -20.35 -20.55
CA ALA A 217 -23.09 -19.57 -19.82
C ALA A 217 -22.62 -18.34 -20.64
N SER A 218 -22.49 -18.48 -21.96
CA SER A 218 -22.17 -17.35 -22.84
C SER A 218 -23.28 -16.30 -22.87
N LEU A 219 -24.55 -16.72 -22.92
CA LEU A 219 -25.70 -15.81 -22.82
C LEU A 219 -25.76 -15.11 -21.45
N GLU A 220 -25.51 -15.84 -20.37
CA GLU A 220 -25.48 -15.28 -19.02
C GLU A 220 -24.40 -14.20 -18.89
N ASN A 221 -23.17 -14.47 -19.38
CA ASN A 221 -22.11 -13.47 -19.42
C ASN A 221 -22.52 -12.21 -20.21
N ALA A 222 -23.16 -12.38 -21.37
CA ALA A 222 -23.64 -11.26 -22.17
C ALA A 222 -24.73 -10.44 -21.44
N LEU A 223 -25.59 -11.10 -20.65
CA LEU A 223 -26.61 -10.44 -19.83
C LEU A 223 -26.00 -9.72 -18.63
N VAL A 224 -24.96 -10.27 -18.00
CA VAL A 224 -24.20 -9.62 -16.92
C VAL A 224 -23.54 -8.34 -17.44
N ASP A 225 -22.86 -8.42 -18.60
CA ASP A 225 -22.28 -7.26 -19.27
C ASP A 225 -23.34 -6.18 -19.59
N LEU A 226 -24.51 -6.59 -20.07
CA LEU A 226 -25.65 -5.69 -20.29
C LEU A 226 -26.14 -5.08 -18.97
N GLY A 227 -26.16 -5.85 -17.88
CA GLY A 227 -26.47 -5.39 -16.54
C GLY A 227 -25.53 -4.28 -16.07
N HIS A 228 -24.22 -4.42 -16.34
CA HIS A 228 -23.21 -3.42 -16.03
C HIS A 228 -23.37 -2.11 -16.82
N CYS A 229 -24.17 -2.09 -17.89
CA CYS A 229 -24.51 -0.84 -18.59
C CYS A 229 -25.44 0.06 -17.77
N THR A 230 -26.11 -0.47 -16.74
CA THR A 230 -26.98 0.30 -15.84
C THR A 230 -26.26 0.54 -14.53
N ILE A 231 -25.85 1.78 -14.29
CA ILE A 231 -25.12 2.16 -13.08
C ILE A 231 -26.12 2.48 -11.98
N ARG A 232 -25.98 1.79 -10.85
CA ARG A 232 -26.83 1.92 -9.67
C ARG A 232 -26.06 2.45 -8.46
N ALA A 233 -26.75 3.15 -7.58
CA ALA A 233 -26.18 3.58 -6.30
C ALA A 233 -26.01 2.36 -5.36
N PRO A 234 -24.81 2.13 -4.78
CA PRO A 234 -24.59 1.01 -3.86
C PRO A 234 -25.11 1.27 -2.43
N ILE A 235 -25.29 2.54 -2.06
CA ILE A 235 -25.79 2.97 -0.75
C ILE A 235 -26.82 4.08 -0.92
N ASP A 236 -27.71 4.23 0.06
CA ASP A 236 -28.52 5.44 0.22
C ASP A 236 -27.60 6.62 0.55
N GLY A 237 -27.86 7.80 -0.02
CA GLY A 237 -27.02 8.96 0.24
C GLY A 237 -27.24 10.16 -0.67
N VAL A 238 -26.30 11.10 -0.61
CA VAL A 238 -26.27 12.31 -1.45
C VAL A 238 -25.07 12.24 -2.38
N VAL A 239 -25.29 12.57 -3.65
CA VAL A 239 -24.22 12.67 -4.65
C VAL A 239 -23.36 13.91 -4.36
N ILE A 240 -22.11 13.69 -3.95
CA ILE A 240 -21.13 14.76 -3.68
C ILE A 240 -20.53 15.28 -5.00
N SER A 241 -20.11 14.36 -5.86
CA SER A 241 -19.42 14.70 -7.12
C SER A 241 -19.91 13.82 -8.26
N ARG A 242 -19.96 14.41 -9.46
CA ARG A 242 -20.22 13.75 -10.73
C ARG A 242 -19.08 14.11 -11.68
N ASN A 243 -18.35 13.10 -12.16
CA ASN A 243 -17.16 13.27 -12.99
C ASN A 243 -17.40 12.83 -14.45
N VAL A 244 -18.66 12.84 -14.90
CA VAL A 244 -19.04 12.38 -16.24
C VAL A 244 -20.22 13.19 -16.79
N ASP A 245 -20.23 13.35 -18.11
CA ASP A 245 -21.30 14.03 -18.85
C ASP A 245 -21.98 13.11 -19.88
N ILE A 246 -23.22 13.46 -20.26
CA ILE A 246 -23.96 12.76 -21.31
C ILE A 246 -23.18 12.84 -22.61
N GLY A 247 -23.01 11.71 -23.28
CA GLY A 247 -22.26 11.60 -24.52
C GLY A 247 -20.75 11.44 -24.34
N GLN A 248 -20.21 11.51 -23.12
CA GLN A 248 -18.82 11.17 -22.84
C GLN A 248 -18.60 9.65 -22.94
N THR A 249 -17.44 9.23 -23.44
CA THR A 249 -17.04 7.82 -23.50
C THR A 249 -16.21 7.47 -22.27
N VAL A 250 -16.62 6.41 -21.57
CA VAL A 250 -15.89 5.84 -20.43
C VAL A 250 -15.19 4.56 -20.89
N ALA A 251 -13.93 4.40 -20.49
CA ALA A 251 -13.13 3.21 -20.77
C ALA A 251 -12.72 2.55 -19.45
N ALA A 252 -13.22 1.34 -19.20
CA ALA A 252 -12.98 0.59 -17.96
C ALA A 252 -11.81 -0.40 -18.07
N SER A 253 -11.02 -0.35 -19.14
CA SER A 253 -10.09 -1.44 -19.52
C SER A 253 -8.86 -1.61 -18.62
N PHE A 254 -8.40 -0.58 -17.90
CA PHE A 254 -7.20 -0.67 -17.04
C PHE A 254 -7.43 -0.18 -15.61
N GLN A 255 -8.33 0.79 -15.44
CA GLN A 255 -8.79 1.29 -14.14
C GLN A 255 -10.27 1.65 -14.27
N ALA A 256 -11.07 1.33 -13.27
CA ALA A 256 -12.47 1.72 -13.25
C ALA A 256 -12.56 3.24 -13.03
N PRO A 257 -13.02 4.04 -14.00
CA PRO A 257 -13.16 5.47 -13.81
C PRO A 257 -14.26 5.74 -12.78
N VAL A 258 -13.98 6.59 -11.80
CA VAL A 258 -14.98 7.03 -10.81
C VAL A 258 -15.91 8.04 -11.45
N LEU A 259 -17.19 7.67 -11.58
CA LEU A 259 -18.21 8.50 -12.21
C LEU A 259 -18.97 9.33 -11.17
N PHE A 260 -19.24 8.75 -10.00
CA PHE A 260 -19.94 9.41 -8.92
C PHE A 260 -19.25 9.15 -7.58
N THR A 261 -19.31 10.14 -6.69
CA THR A 261 -18.98 9.95 -5.27
C THR A 261 -20.25 10.19 -4.46
N ILE A 262 -20.68 9.19 -3.69
CA ILE A 262 -21.91 9.24 -2.89
C ILE A 262 -21.51 9.20 -1.41
N ALA A 263 -22.02 10.14 -0.61
CA ALA A 263 -21.92 10.09 0.85
C ALA A 263 -23.21 9.53 1.44
N ASN A 264 -23.09 8.63 2.42
CA ASN A 264 -24.25 8.04 3.10
C ASN A 264 -25.07 9.10 3.86
N ASP A 265 -24.39 9.82 4.75
CA ASP A 265 -25.02 10.76 5.67
C ASP A 265 -24.12 11.97 5.86
N LEU A 266 -24.68 13.17 5.64
CA LEU A 266 -24.00 14.46 5.84
C LEU A 266 -24.28 15.06 7.21
N THR A 267 -25.22 14.49 7.98
CA THR A 267 -25.50 14.90 9.36
C THR A 267 -24.38 14.50 10.32
N LYS A 268 -23.57 13.52 9.95
CA LYS A 268 -22.36 13.12 10.67
C LYS A 268 -21.16 13.27 9.76
N MET A 269 -20.25 14.13 10.17
CA MET A 269 -19.05 14.48 9.43
C MET A 269 -17.81 14.03 10.20
N GLN A 270 -16.70 13.88 9.50
CA GLN A 270 -15.39 13.72 10.11
C GLN A 270 -14.47 14.84 9.65
N LEU A 271 -13.73 15.40 10.58
CA LEU A 271 -12.70 16.39 10.34
C LEU A 271 -11.36 15.68 10.39
N MET A 272 -10.62 15.73 9.28
CA MET A 272 -9.29 15.17 9.14
C MET A 272 -8.29 16.27 9.46
N ALA A 273 -7.84 16.33 10.71
CA ALA A 273 -6.88 17.30 11.21
C ALA A 273 -5.45 16.83 10.92
N ASN A 274 -4.63 17.68 10.32
CA ASN A 274 -3.21 17.40 10.13
C ASN A 274 -2.43 18.05 11.27
N ILE A 275 -1.83 17.22 12.13
CA ILE A 275 -1.10 17.66 13.32
C ILE A 275 0.37 17.35 13.17
N ASP A 276 1.24 18.30 13.50
CA ASP A 276 2.68 18.12 13.43
C ASP A 276 3.19 17.04 14.40
N GLU A 277 4.23 16.30 13.97
CA GLU A 277 4.88 15.25 14.78
C GLU A 277 5.32 15.74 16.17
N ALA A 278 5.72 17.00 16.31
CA ALA A 278 6.15 17.57 17.59
C ALA A 278 5.02 17.68 18.63
N ASP A 279 3.76 17.69 18.18
CA ASP A 279 2.59 17.93 19.01
C ASP A 279 1.69 16.70 19.18
N ILE A 280 1.76 15.71 18.28
CA ILE A 280 0.89 14.52 18.34
C ILE A 280 1.04 13.73 19.66
N GLY A 281 2.25 13.68 20.22
CA GLY A 281 2.53 12.99 21.49
C GLY A 281 1.89 13.65 22.72
N LYS A 282 1.37 14.88 22.58
CA LYS A 282 0.70 15.61 23.67
C LYS A 282 -0.82 15.38 23.66
N ILE A 283 -1.38 14.83 22.58
CA ILE A 283 -2.83 14.74 22.38
C ILE A 283 -3.34 13.38 22.88
N SER A 284 -4.44 13.40 23.63
CA SER A 284 -5.19 12.20 24.03
C SER A 284 -6.53 12.14 23.29
N ASP A 285 -6.99 10.92 23.06
CA ASP A 285 -8.28 10.54 22.49
C ASP A 285 -9.51 11.10 23.24
N GLN A 286 -9.39 11.47 24.52
CA GLN A 286 -10.50 11.99 25.33
C GLN A 286 -10.69 13.51 25.28
N VAL A 287 -9.87 14.23 24.52
CA VAL A 287 -9.90 15.70 24.47
C VAL A 287 -11.03 16.22 23.58
N MET A 288 -11.76 17.23 24.06
CA MET A 288 -12.72 17.97 23.23
C MET A 288 -11.99 18.95 22.31
N VAL A 289 -12.33 18.92 21.03
CA VAL A 289 -11.73 19.79 20.03
C VAL A 289 -12.72 20.88 19.65
N ARG A 290 -12.26 22.13 19.63
CA ARG A 290 -13.02 23.25 19.06
C ARG A 290 -12.41 23.63 17.73
N PHE A 291 -13.26 23.93 16.76
CA PHE A 291 -12.81 24.38 15.45
C PHE A 291 -13.77 25.41 14.87
N THR A 292 -13.23 26.24 14.00
CA THR A 292 -13.96 27.20 13.17
C THR A 292 -13.73 26.83 11.71
N VAL A 293 -14.66 27.23 10.84
CA VAL A 293 -14.51 27.07 9.39
C VAL A 293 -14.57 28.45 8.75
N ASP A 294 -13.78 28.66 7.70
CA ASP A 294 -13.68 29.97 7.05
C ASP A 294 -15.00 30.44 6.46
N ALA A 295 -15.87 29.50 6.08
CA ALA A 295 -17.21 29.78 5.58
C ALA A 295 -18.16 30.34 6.65
N TYR A 296 -17.90 30.08 7.94
CA TYR A 296 -18.70 30.54 9.08
C TYR A 296 -17.81 31.02 10.24
N PRO A 297 -17.15 32.18 10.11
CA PRO A 297 -16.16 32.64 11.11
C PRO A 297 -16.73 32.92 12.51
N GLY A 298 -18.03 33.16 12.63
CA GLY A 298 -18.72 33.42 13.90
C GLY A 298 -19.24 32.17 14.62
N ASP A 299 -19.28 31.02 13.94
CA ASP A 299 -19.81 29.78 14.50
C ASP A 299 -18.65 28.93 15.03
N ASN A 300 -18.72 28.58 16.32
CA ASN A 300 -17.78 27.65 16.95
C ASN A 300 -18.36 26.24 16.93
N PHE A 301 -17.66 25.30 16.29
CA PHE A 301 -18.03 23.90 16.24
C PHE A 301 -17.17 23.09 17.21
N SER A 302 -17.75 22.03 17.77
CA SER A 302 -17.05 21.11 18.67
C SER A 302 -17.10 19.68 18.11
N GLY A 303 -15.99 18.96 18.26
CA GLY A 303 -15.88 17.55 17.87
C GLY A 303 -15.13 16.72 18.92
N LYS A 304 -15.27 15.40 18.82
CA LYS A 304 -14.53 14.44 19.65
C LYS A 304 -13.54 13.68 18.79
N ILE A 305 -12.34 13.44 19.31
CA ILE A 305 -11.33 12.64 18.62
C ILE A 305 -11.82 11.19 18.60
N SER A 306 -11.93 10.60 17.40
CA SER A 306 -12.33 9.21 17.22
C SER A 306 -11.15 8.30 16.99
N GLU A 307 -10.13 8.78 16.27
CA GLU A 307 -8.98 7.97 15.90
C GLU A 307 -7.77 8.86 15.58
N ILE A 308 -6.59 8.40 15.97
CA ILE A 308 -5.30 8.96 15.54
C ILE A 308 -4.70 7.95 14.57
N ARG A 309 -4.49 8.33 13.31
CA ARG A 309 -3.90 7.43 12.32
C ARG A 309 -2.41 7.26 12.60
N LEU A 310 -1.94 6.01 12.59
CA LEU A 310 -0.52 5.69 12.80
C LEU A 310 0.35 5.94 11.57
N ASN A 311 -0.24 6.02 10.38
CA ASN A 311 0.48 6.29 9.14
C ASN A 311 0.66 7.81 8.94
N PRO A 312 1.88 8.36 9.01
CA PRO A 312 2.12 9.78 8.82
C PRO A 312 2.03 10.17 7.34
N THR A 313 1.72 11.44 7.10
CA THR A 313 1.78 12.09 5.78
C THR A 313 2.87 13.15 5.76
N THR A 314 3.82 13.02 4.82
CA THR A 314 4.89 14.01 4.65
C THR A 314 4.52 14.97 3.52
N VAL A 315 4.15 16.20 3.88
CA VAL A 315 3.85 17.28 2.92
C VAL A 315 4.97 18.29 3.01
N GLN A 316 5.68 18.55 1.90
CA GLN A 316 6.79 19.52 1.85
C GLN A 316 7.86 19.29 2.94
N ASN A 317 8.24 18.03 3.17
CA ASN A 317 9.20 17.59 4.22
C ASN A 317 8.74 17.82 5.67
N VAL A 318 7.48 18.21 5.90
CA VAL A 318 6.87 18.28 7.23
C VAL A 318 6.07 17.00 7.47
N VAL A 319 6.43 16.27 8.53
CA VAL A 319 5.73 15.03 8.94
C VAL A 319 4.51 15.41 9.77
N THR A 320 3.34 15.00 9.29
CA THR A 320 2.06 15.25 9.95
C THR A 320 1.32 13.94 10.19
N TYR A 321 0.61 13.86 11.30
CA TYR A 321 -0.29 12.76 11.63
C TYR A 321 -1.72 13.22 11.44
N THR A 322 -2.53 12.42 10.73
CA THR A 322 -3.95 12.71 10.55
C THR A 322 -4.74 12.22 11.76
N VAL A 323 -5.37 13.16 12.47
CA VAL A 323 -6.32 12.86 13.54
C VAL A 323 -7.75 13.00 13.00
N VAL A 324 -8.54 11.95 13.17
CA VAL A 324 -9.93 11.89 12.72
C VAL A 324 -10.82 12.31 13.89
N ILE A 325 -11.50 13.44 13.72
CA ILE A 325 -12.41 14.03 14.70
C ILE A 325 -13.83 13.84 14.20
N GLN A 326 -14.70 13.21 14.99
CA GLN A 326 -16.12 13.11 14.67
C GLN A 326 -16.85 14.40 15.01
N VAL A 327 -17.66 14.88 14.07
CA VAL A 327 -18.39 16.13 14.12
C VAL A 327 -19.85 15.88 13.78
N ASN A 328 -20.75 16.39 14.63
CA ASN A 328 -22.18 16.39 14.34
C ASN A 328 -22.57 17.64 13.54
N ASN A 329 -23.36 17.46 12.49
CA ASN A 329 -23.81 18.49 11.55
C ASN A 329 -25.34 18.41 11.34
N PRO A 330 -26.15 18.57 12.40
CA PRO A 330 -27.61 18.45 12.29
C PRO A 330 -28.22 19.48 11.35
N ASP A 331 -27.62 20.68 11.27
CA ASP A 331 -28.12 21.79 10.44
C ASP A 331 -27.64 21.74 8.98
N LEU A 332 -26.86 20.71 8.59
CA LEU A 332 -26.27 20.54 7.26
C LEU A 332 -25.46 21.76 6.75
N LYS A 333 -24.99 22.62 7.67
CA LYS A 333 -24.16 23.79 7.38
C LYS A 333 -22.78 23.39 6.87
N LEU A 334 -22.20 22.36 7.48
CA LEU A 334 -20.87 21.86 7.15
C LEU A 334 -20.94 20.99 5.89
N LYS A 335 -20.04 21.24 4.94
CA LYS A 335 -19.97 20.50 3.66
C LYS A 335 -18.62 19.78 3.54
N PRO A 336 -18.57 18.62 2.86
CA PRO A 336 -17.30 17.98 2.51
C PRO A 336 -16.39 18.95 1.73
N GLY A 337 -15.10 18.90 2.03
CA GLY A 337 -14.07 19.76 1.41
C GLY A 337 -13.82 21.10 2.11
N MET A 338 -14.60 21.46 3.13
CA MET A 338 -14.35 22.69 3.90
C MET A 338 -13.05 22.59 4.72
N THR A 339 -12.26 23.66 4.72
CA THR A 339 -11.10 23.80 5.59
C THR A 339 -11.53 24.29 6.96
N ALA A 340 -10.99 23.69 8.02
CA ALA A 340 -11.23 24.08 9.39
C ALA A 340 -9.93 24.46 10.10
N ASN A 341 -10.02 25.50 10.92
CA ASN A 341 -9.00 25.92 11.86
C ASN A 341 -9.31 25.32 13.22
N ILE A 342 -8.41 24.48 13.71
CA ILE A 342 -8.66 23.57 14.81
C ILE A 342 -7.81 24.02 16.00
N GLN A 343 -8.44 24.12 17.15
CA GLN A 343 -7.80 24.39 18.43
C GLN A 343 -8.09 23.23 19.38
N ILE A 344 -7.05 22.46 19.68
CA ILE A 344 -7.11 21.31 20.58
C ILE A 344 -6.58 21.75 21.93
N THR A 345 -7.44 21.82 22.95
CA THR A 345 -7.04 22.17 24.31
C THR A 345 -6.51 20.91 25.02
N VAL A 346 -5.18 20.76 25.06
CA VAL A 346 -4.51 19.56 25.58
C VAL A 346 -4.49 19.52 27.12
N ASP A 347 -4.25 20.67 27.75
CA ASP A 347 -4.29 20.81 29.21
C ASP A 347 -4.79 22.21 29.57
N GLU A 348 -5.59 22.28 30.62
CA GLU A 348 -6.21 23.52 31.11
C GLU A 348 -6.13 23.51 32.64
N ARG A 349 -5.38 24.48 33.18
CA ARG A 349 -5.24 24.68 34.61
C ARG A 349 -5.86 26.01 34.99
N HIS A 350 -6.81 25.95 35.92
CA HIS A 350 -7.44 27.13 36.50
C HIS A 350 -6.69 27.49 37.79
N ASP A 351 -6.54 28.79 38.02
CA ASP A 351 -6.03 29.33 39.28
C ASP A 351 -4.57 28.96 39.64
N VAL A 352 -3.67 28.96 38.65
CA VAL A 352 -2.24 28.64 38.85
C VAL A 352 -1.36 29.87 38.85
N LEU A 353 -0.25 29.82 39.59
CA LEU A 353 0.79 30.86 39.52
C LEU A 353 1.47 30.76 38.15
N LYS A 354 1.49 31.87 37.42
CA LYS A 354 2.06 31.95 36.09
C LYS A 354 3.19 32.97 36.06
N ILE A 355 4.27 32.61 35.39
CA ILE A 355 5.42 33.49 35.15
C ILE A 355 5.64 33.67 33.65
N PRO A 356 5.96 34.89 33.17
CA PRO A 356 6.33 35.09 31.77
C PRO A 356 7.51 34.21 31.35
N ASN A 357 7.41 33.59 30.18
CA ASN A 357 8.44 32.69 29.64
C ASN A 357 9.78 33.42 29.39
N SER A 358 9.76 34.74 29.24
CA SER A 358 10.95 35.58 29.16
C SER A 358 11.83 35.51 30.42
N ALA A 359 11.23 35.38 31.62
CA ALA A 359 11.98 35.28 32.87
C ALA A 359 12.85 34.02 32.95
N LEU A 360 12.39 32.92 32.31
CA LEU A 360 13.11 31.64 32.27
C LEU A 360 14.31 31.64 31.33
N ARG A 361 14.30 32.56 30.35
CA ARG A 361 15.38 32.69 29.35
C ARG A 361 16.39 33.77 29.73
N PHE A 362 16.08 34.59 30.72
CA PHE A 362 16.93 35.70 31.13
C PHE A 362 18.23 35.20 31.78
N VAL A 363 19.36 35.64 31.23
CA VAL A 363 20.69 35.44 31.81
C VAL A 363 21.33 36.82 31.97
N PRO A 364 21.74 37.21 33.19
CA PRO A 364 22.35 38.52 33.43
C PRO A 364 23.65 38.70 32.61
N ALA A 365 23.85 39.88 32.03
CA ALA A 365 25.07 40.18 31.27
C ALA A 365 26.31 40.20 32.20
N GLY A 366 27.37 39.47 31.82
CA GLY A 366 28.63 39.40 32.59
C GLY A 366 28.76 38.21 33.56
N MET A 367 27.79 37.30 33.60
CA MET A 367 27.87 36.08 34.42
C MET A 367 28.21 34.85 33.55
N THR A 368 29.36 34.20 33.81
CA THR A 368 29.74 32.96 33.13
C THR A 368 28.85 31.79 33.54
N ARG A 369 28.68 30.81 32.62
CA ARG A 369 27.91 29.58 32.88
C ARG A 369 28.38 28.87 34.14
N GLU A 370 29.67 28.89 34.47
CA GLU A 370 30.20 28.27 35.70
C GLU A 370 29.66 28.96 36.97
N LYS A 371 29.61 30.30 36.99
CA LYS A 371 29.17 31.09 38.14
C LYS A 371 27.65 30.97 38.37
N ILE A 372 26.88 30.83 37.29
CA ILE A 372 25.44 30.50 37.35
C ILE A 372 25.24 29.10 37.95
N PHE A 373 26.12 28.15 37.60
CA PHE A 373 26.08 26.77 38.09
C PHE A 373 26.50 26.65 39.57
N GLU A 374 27.41 27.50 40.04
CA GLU A 374 27.79 27.63 41.46
C GLU A 374 26.66 28.25 42.28
N LEU A 375 26.10 29.38 41.86
CA LEU A 375 25.06 30.10 42.59
C LEU A 375 23.75 29.32 42.71
N THR A 376 23.49 28.39 41.79
CA THR A 376 22.29 27.55 41.85
C THR A 376 22.46 26.33 42.74
N ARG A 377 23.64 25.93 43.22
CA ARG A 377 23.81 24.65 43.95
C ARG A 377 23.70 24.83 45.47
N GLY A 378 22.55 24.48 46.04
CA GLY A 378 22.44 24.06 47.45
C GLY A 378 23.03 22.66 47.62
N GLY A 379 23.85 22.45 48.65
CA GLY A 379 24.73 21.29 48.80
C GLY A 379 24.03 19.93 48.76
N ASP A 380 24.39 19.11 47.76
CA ASP A 380 24.72 17.68 47.92
C ASP A 380 25.35 17.19 46.60
N SER A 381 26.45 16.45 46.70
CA SER A 381 27.19 15.89 45.57
C SER A 381 27.10 14.37 45.60
N PRO A 382 26.82 13.67 44.49
CA PRO A 382 27.27 12.30 44.33
C PRO A 382 28.72 12.30 43.82
N THR A 383 29.55 11.52 44.48
CA THR A 383 30.99 11.33 44.24
C THR A 383 31.27 10.83 42.81
N PRO A 384 32.29 11.34 42.09
CA PRO A 384 32.71 10.77 40.81
C PRO A 384 33.60 9.55 41.03
N GLN A 385 33.20 8.40 40.48
CA GLN A 385 34.03 7.20 40.39
C GLN A 385 34.92 7.26 39.15
N GLN A 386 36.22 7.07 39.35
CA GLN A 386 37.28 7.12 38.34
C GLN A 386 37.25 5.88 37.44
N GLY A 387 37.28 6.08 36.11
CA GLY A 387 37.68 5.07 35.13
C GLY A 387 39.10 5.34 34.60
N PRO A 388 39.80 4.33 34.02
CA PRO A 388 41.22 4.42 33.68
C PRO A 388 41.53 5.28 32.44
N PRO A 389 42.82 5.65 32.23
CA PRO A 389 43.23 6.76 31.36
C PRO A 389 43.35 6.38 29.88
N GLN A 390 42.83 7.26 29.00
CA GLN A 390 43.10 7.26 27.56
C GLN A 390 44.30 8.14 27.23
N GLN A 391 45.44 7.50 26.95
CA GLN A 391 46.48 8.04 26.07
C GLN A 391 46.97 6.91 25.16
N GLN A 392 46.42 6.88 23.94
CA GLN A 392 47.04 6.47 22.66
C GLN A 392 45.92 6.19 21.65
N ALA A 393 45.47 7.24 20.95
CA ALA A 393 44.80 7.13 19.64
C ALA A 393 44.56 8.54 19.05
N GLN A 394 45.61 9.36 18.96
CA GLN A 394 45.62 10.51 18.05
C GLN A 394 46.49 10.15 16.85
N GLN A 395 45.92 9.32 15.98
CA GLN A 395 46.29 9.18 14.57
C GLN A 395 45.24 8.34 13.84
N GLN A 396 43.95 8.69 13.95
CA GLN A 396 42.89 8.11 13.11
C GLN A 396 41.56 8.86 13.27
N ASP A 397 41.51 10.18 13.05
CA ASP A 397 40.20 10.84 12.94
C ASP A 397 40.17 12.12 12.07
N GLN A 398 40.99 12.15 11.01
CA GLN A 398 40.86 13.16 9.94
C GLN A 398 40.63 12.56 8.55
N SER A 399 40.42 11.24 8.45
CA SER A 399 40.12 10.55 7.17
C SER A 399 38.75 9.87 7.12
N GLN A 400 37.83 10.13 8.07
CA GLN A 400 36.53 9.44 8.12
C GLN A 400 35.28 10.31 7.98
N ARG A 401 35.40 11.62 7.67
CA ARG A 401 34.23 12.47 7.35
C ARG A 401 33.96 12.73 5.87
N GLU A 402 34.75 12.15 4.97
CA GLU A 402 34.43 12.13 3.53
C GLU A 402 34.27 10.71 2.95
N GLY A 403 34.43 9.66 3.75
CA GLY A 403 34.34 8.26 3.30
C GLY A 403 32.94 7.62 3.41
N GLY A 404 32.08 8.10 4.31
CA GLY A 404 30.87 7.38 4.72
C GLY A 404 29.76 7.28 3.66
N ALA A 405 29.62 8.28 2.79
CA ALA A 405 28.53 8.30 1.80
C ALA A 405 28.91 7.72 0.42
N ARG A 406 30.19 7.44 0.18
CA ARG A 406 30.68 6.73 -1.02
C ARG A 406 31.03 5.26 -0.74
N ALA A 407 31.41 4.93 0.49
CA ALA A 407 31.75 3.55 0.88
C ALA A 407 30.54 2.61 0.95
N ASP A 408 29.35 3.05 1.35
CA ASP A 408 28.19 2.15 1.44
C ASP A 408 27.57 1.79 0.07
N ARG A 409 27.74 2.63 -0.95
CA ARG A 409 27.37 2.27 -2.33
C ARG A 409 28.42 1.37 -2.99
N GLN A 410 29.71 1.55 -2.68
CA GLN A 410 30.77 0.68 -3.19
C GLN A 410 30.85 -0.65 -2.44
N ALA A 411 30.51 -0.72 -1.15
CA ALA A 411 30.46 -1.97 -0.38
C ALA A 411 29.21 -2.83 -0.70
N ALA A 412 28.08 -2.21 -1.05
CA ALA A 412 26.90 -2.94 -1.56
C ALA A 412 27.11 -3.46 -2.99
N GLY A 413 27.87 -2.73 -3.82
CA GLY A 413 28.33 -3.20 -5.14
C GLY A 413 29.37 -4.32 -5.05
N ALA A 414 30.39 -4.16 -4.21
CA ALA A 414 31.47 -5.13 -4.03
C ALA A 414 31.03 -6.41 -3.27
N ARG A 415 30.03 -6.34 -2.37
CA ARG A 415 29.41 -7.54 -1.77
C ARG A 415 28.52 -8.31 -2.76
N LYS A 416 27.93 -7.64 -3.76
CA LYS A 416 27.20 -8.33 -4.86
C LYS A 416 28.15 -8.91 -5.91
N GLU A 417 29.25 -8.22 -6.24
CA GLU A 417 30.28 -8.74 -7.15
C GLU A 417 31.06 -9.91 -6.54
N SER A 418 31.37 -9.89 -5.24
CA SER A 418 32.07 -11.01 -4.57
C SER A 418 31.17 -12.22 -4.27
N ALA A 419 29.85 -12.02 -4.11
CA ALA A 419 28.88 -13.12 -4.02
C ALA A 419 28.70 -13.82 -5.38
N GLY A 420 28.53 -13.04 -6.46
CA GLY A 420 28.44 -13.59 -7.82
C GLY A 420 29.72 -14.33 -8.24
N ASN A 421 30.90 -13.80 -7.95
CA ASN A 421 32.15 -14.46 -8.35
C ASN A 421 32.44 -15.78 -7.61
N ARG A 422 31.88 -16.02 -6.42
CA ARG A 422 32.01 -17.30 -5.70
C ARG A 422 31.08 -18.38 -6.25
N GLU A 423 29.89 -18.00 -6.73
CA GLU A 423 28.91 -18.92 -7.32
C GLU A 423 29.25 -19.34 -8.76
N LEU A 424 30.10 -18.56 -9.45
CA LEU A 424 30.63 -18.86 -10.79
C LEU A 424 31.88 -19.78 -10.78
N ALA A 425 32.43 -20.13 -9.62
CA ALA A 425 33.73 -20.81 -9.45
C ALA A 425 33.79 -22.29 -9.91
N GLY A 426 32.74 -22.81 -10.54
CA GLY A 426 32.66 -24.19 -11.05
C GLY A 426 32.09 -24.34 -12.46
N LEU A 427 32.12 -23.26 -13.25
CA LEU A 427 31.62 -23.19 -14.64
C LEU A 427 32.79 -22.92 -15.60
N SER A 428 32.74 -23.50 -16.81
CA SER A 428 33.67 -23.19 -17.90
C SER A 428 33.76 -21.67 -18.20
N PRO A 429 34.91 -21.14 -18.65
CA PRO A 429 35.05 -19.73 -19.06
C PRO A 429 34.01 -19.28 -20.10
N GLU A 430 33.50 -20.19 -20.93
CA GLU A 430 32.41 -19.89 -21.88
C GLU A 430 31.05 -19.76 -21.18
N ALA A 431 30.73 -20.65 -20.24
CA ALA A 431 29.52 -20.60 -19.43
C ALA A 431 29.46 -19.32 -18.56
N GLN A 432 30.60 -18.89 -18.01
CA GLN A 432 30.70 -17.63 -17.25
C GLN A 432 30.44 -16.39 -18.12
N LYS A 433 30.89 -16.40 -19.39
CA LYS A 433 30.62 -15.31 -20.35
C LYS A 433 29.13 -15.25 -20.72
N ILE A 434 28.51 -16.41 -20.93
CA ILE A 434 27.06 -16.51 -21.24
C ILE A 434 26.22 -15.99 -20.07
N TYR A 435 26.55 -16.34 -18.83
CA TYR A 435 25.89 -15.80 -17.64
C TYR A 435 25.94 -14.28 -17.58
N LYS A 436 27.13 -13.68 -17.77
CA LYS A 436 27.34 -12.23 -17.76
C LYS A 436 26.56 -11.51 -18.88
N GLN A 437 26.40 -12.14 -20.04
CA GLN A 437 25.62 -11.59 -21.15
C GLN A 437 24.11 -11.66 -20.88
N LEU A 438 23.62 -12.76 -20.30
CA LEU A 438 22.19 -12.94 -20.02
C LEU A 438 21.70 -12.15 -18.79
N SER A 439 22.60 -11.87 -17.85
CA SER A 439 22.32 -11.07 -16.66
C SER A 439 22.27 -9.56 -16.91
N ASP A 440 22.72 -9.09 -18.08
CA ASP A 440 22.59 -7.68 -18.47
C ASP A 440 21.10 -7.33 -18.73
N PRO A 441 20.51 -6.39 -17.98
CA PRO A 441 19.12 -5.99 -18.16
C PRO A 441 18.85 -5.24 -19.47
N ASN A 442 19.88 -4.69 -20.13
CA ASN A 442 19.76 -3.85 -21.32
C ASN A 442 20.02 -4.60 -22.65
N LEU A 443 20.16 -5.92 -22.62
CA LEU A 443 20.44 -6.71 -23.83
C LEU A 443 19.23 -6.75 -24.79
N SER A 444 19.47 -6.46 -26.08
CA SER A 444 18.46 -6.51 -27.15
C SER A 444 17.88 -7.92 -27.33
N PHE A 445 16.64 -8.01 -27.81
CA PHE A 445 15.91 -9.28 -27.97
C PHE A 445 16.60 -10.24 -28.95
N GLU A 446 17.16 -9.74 -30.04
CA GLU A 446 17.89 -10.53 -31.04
C GLU A 446 19.20 -11.10 -30.46
N ASP A 447 19.97 -10.26 -29.78
CA ASP A 447 21.22 -10.64 -29.13
C ASP A 447 20.98 -11.71 -28.06
N ARG A 448 19.93 -11.55 -27.25
CA ARG A 448 19.56 -12.52 -26.20
C ARG A 448 19.27 -13.90 -26.77
N ARG A 449 18.64 -13.98 -27.96
CA ARG A 449 18.32 -15.25 -28.64
C ARG A 449 19.58 -15.98 -29.09
N SER A 450 20.58 -15.26 -29.59
CA SER A 450 21.88 -15.82 -29.98
C SER A 450 22.67 -16.34 -28.78
N VAL A 451 22.58 -15.65 -27.64
CA VAL A 451 23.24 -16.07 -26.39
C VAL A 451 22.54 -17.32 -25.80
N PHE A 452 21.21 -17.43 -25.93
CA PHE A 452 20.47 -18.66 -25.58
C PHE A 452 20.80 -19.85 -26.49
N GLN A 453 21.11 -19.62 -27.78
CA GLN A 453 21.61 -20.69 -28.65
C GLN A 453 22.97 -21.18 -28.18
N LYS A 454 23.90 -20.28 -27.85
CA LYS A 454 25.21 -20.64 -27.26
C LYS A 454 25.06 -21.35 -25.90
N MET A 455 24.07 -20.98 -25.09
CA MET A 455 23.75 -21.71 -23.85
C MET A 455 23.25 -23.14 -24.11
N ARG A 456 22.63 -23.41 -25.27
CA ARG A 456 22.12 -24.74 -25.64
C ARG A 456 23.24 -25.67 -26.13
N GLU A 457 24.36 -25.11 -26.57
CA GLU A 457 25.56 -25.85 -27.03
C GLU A 457 26.49 -26.27 -25.88
N LEU A 458 26.25 -25.77 -24.65
CA LEU A 458 26.99 -26.18 -23.45
C LEU A 458 26.59 -27.60 -22.97
N PRO A 459 27.50 -28.33 -22.28
CA PRO A 459 27.20 -29.59 -21.62
C PRO A 459 26.00 -29.48 -20.65
N ASP A 460 25.20 -30.55 -20.54
CA ASP A 460 23.92 -30.54 -19.82
C ASP A 460 24.03 -30.09 -18.35
N GLU A 461 25.14 -30.44 -17.67
CA GLU A 461 25.40 -30.06 -16.28
C GLU A 461 25.63 -28.55 -16.10
N GLU A 462 26.38 -27.92 -17.01
CA GLU A 462 26.65 -26.49 -16.97
C GLU A 462 25.39 -25.67 -17.31
N ARG A 463 24.62 -26.16 -18.28
CA ARG A 463 23.34 -25.56 -18.68
C ARG A 463 22.32 -25.57 -17.55
N GLN A 464 22.26 -26.64 -16.76
CA GLN A 464 21.37 -26.73 -15.60
C GLN A 464 21.77 -25.72 -14.50
N LYS A 465 23.05 -25.66 -14.14
CA LYS A 465 23.57 -24.67 -13.17
C LYS A 465 23.32 -23.23 -13.63
N LEU A 466 23.55 -22.92 -14.91
CA LEU A 466 23.24 -21.61 -15.48
C LEU A 466 21.77 -21.23 -15.39
N ARG A 467 20.87 -22.20 -15.61
CA ARG A 467 19.41 -21.99 -15.55
C ARG A 467 18.92 -21.75 -14.13
N GLU A 468 19.60 -22.29 -13.14
CA GLU A 468 19.32 -22.10 -11.72
C GLU A 468 19.80 -20.75 -11.20
N LEU A 469 20.96 -20.27 -11.69
CA LEU A 469 21.54 -18.97 -11.33
C LEU A 469 20.84 -17.78 -12.00
N LEU A 470 20.17 -17.97 -13.15
CA LEU A 470 19.46 -16.90 -13.82
C LEU A 470 18.14 -16.57 -13.10
N PRO A 471 17.85 -15.29 -12.82
CA PRO A 471 16.62 -14.91 -12.13
C PRO A 471 15.38 -15.28 -12.96
N ARG A 472 14.47 -16.08 -12.37
CA ARG A 472 13.17 -16.39 -12.99
C ARG A 472 12.36 -15.10 -13.13
N ARG A 473 12.32 -14.53 -14.34
CA ARG A 473 11.32 -13.53 -14.68
C ARG A 473 9.99 -14.23 -14.86
N GLU A 474 9.05 -13.94 -13.97
CA GLU A 474 7.63 -14.24 -14.19
C GLU A 474 7.20 -13.61 -15.54
N PRO A 475 6.39 -14.31 -16.35
CA PRO A 475 5.91 -13.77 -17.61
C PRO A 475 4.89 -12.65 -17.35
N GLY A 476 5.40 -11.44 -17.15
CA GLY A 476 4.61 -10.21 -17.21
C GLY A 476 4.19 -9.94 -18.65
N GLY A 477 2.87 -9.84 -18.84
CA GLY A 477 2.22 -9.69 -20.14
C GLY A 477 2.63 -8.44 -20.92
N GLY A 478 2.79 -8.63 -22.22
CA GLY A 478 2.96 -7.60 -23.23
C GLY A 478 2.76 -8.23 -24.59
N GLY A 479 1.60 -8.03 -25.19
CA GLY A 479 1.23 -8.59 -26.48
C GLY A 479 2.07 -8.03 -27.62
N PHE A 480 2.40 -8.90 -28.57
CA PHE A 480 2.70 -8.51 -29.94
C PHE A 480 1.95 -9.47 -30.88
N GLY A 481 0.80 -8.99 -31.35
CA GLY A 481 0.24 -9.45 -32.61
C GLY A 481 0.87 -8.64 -33.75
N GLY A 482 1.30 -9.33 -34.80
CA GLY A 482 1.84 -8.74 -36.02
C GLY A 482 2.37 -9.84 -36.92
N GLY A 483 1.61 -10.14 -37.98
CA GLY A 483 1.77 -11.33 -38.80
C GLY A 483 2.93 -11.29 -39.79
N PHE A 484 3.38 -12.49 -40.15
CA PHE A 484 4.02 -12.78 -41.43
C PHE A 484 3.53 -14.16 -41.89
N GLY A 485 2.74 -14.15 -42.97
CA GLY A 485 2.44 -15.34 -43.74
C GLY A 485 3.53 -15.60 -44.78
N GLY A 486 3.61 -16.86 -45.20
CA GLY A 486 4.12 -17.25 -46.52
C GLY A 486 5.46 -17.98 -46.51
N GLY A 487 5.43 -19.25 -46.92
CA GLY A 487 6.54 -19.84 -47.69
C GLY A 487 7.02 -21.24 -47.27
N GLY A 488 6.38 -22.29 -47.81
CA GLY A 488 7.06 -23.30 -48.64
C GLY A 488 7.89 -24.43 -48.02
N MET A 489 7.66 -25.64 -48.57
CA MET A 489 8.53 -26.84 -48.61
C MET A 489 8.65 -27.61 -47.28
N GLY A 490 8.26 -28.88 -47.13
CA GLY A 490 8.18 -29.99 -48.07
C GLY A 490 9.19 -31.06 -47.64
N ARG A 491 8.74 -32.18 -47.06
CA ARG A 491 9.35 -33.51 -47.29
C ARG A 491 8.51 -34.65 -46.69
N GLN A 492 8.15 -35.55 -47.59
CA GLN A 492 7.67 -36.90 -47.38
C GLN A 492 8.69 -37.75 -46.61
N GLY A 493 8.17 -38.77 -45.94
CA GLY A 493 8.94 -39.86 -45.37
C GLY A 493 8.01 -40.96 -44.85
N ASP A 494 7.62 -41.85 -45.76
CA ASP A 494 6.94 -43.12 -45.49
C ASP A 494 7.64 -43.95 -44.41
N ARG A 495 6.86 -44.66 -43.58
CA ARG A 495 7.19 -46.03 -43.17
C ARG A 495 5.99 -46.77 -42.57
N GLN A 496 5.46 -47.70 -43.37
CA GLN A 496 4.78 -48.90 -42.91
C GLN A 496 5.80 -49.88 -42.31
N GLY A 497 5.38 -50.70 -41.33
CA GLY A 497 6.19 -51.81 -40.82
C GLY A 497 5.53 -52.58 -39.69
N ARG A 498 5.05 -53.79 -39.99
CA ARG A 498 4.47 -54.83 -39.12
C ARG A 498 5.45 -55.43 -38.09
N GLY A 499 4.87 -56.14 -37.11
CA GLY A 499 5.43 -57.32 -36.43
C GLY A 499 5.57 -57.11 -34.92
N ASN A 500 4.61 -57.52 -34.08
CA ASN A 500 4.41 -58.87 -33.50
C ASN A 500 5.67 -59.47 -32.89
N GLU A 501 5.70 -59.58 -31.55
CA GLU A 501 6.28 -60.73 -30.85
C GLU A 501 5.74 -60.83 -29.43
N SER A 502 5.50 -62.09 -29.06
CA SER A 502 4.75 -62.60 -27.91
C SER A 502 5.72 -63.33 -26.98
N PHE A 503 5.60 -63.15 -25.66
CA PHE A 503 6.06 -64.07 -24.59
C PHE A 503 5.43 -63.53 -23.28
N GLY A 504 4.67 -64.23 -22.44
CA GLY A 504 4.60 -65.65 -22.13
C GLY A 504 5.24 -65.90 -20.75
N GLY A 505 4.46 -66.02 -19.66
CA GLY A 505 5.04 -66.33 -18.34
C GLY A 505 4.10 -66.40 -17.12
N ARG A 506 3.36 -67.51 -17.01
CA ARG A 506 2.95 -68.34 -15.83
C ARG A 506 2.71 -67.70 -14.42
N GLY A 507 1.56 -68.06 -13.82
CA GLY A 507 1.20 -67.90 -12.37
C GLY A 507 1.93 -68.88 -11.44
N PRO A 508 1.36 -69.42 -10.32
CA PRO A 508 -0.02 -69.32 -9.76
C PRO A 508 -0.07 -69.13 -8.21
N GLY A 509 -1.27 -69.10 -7.58
CA GLY A 509 -1.38 -69.28 -6.11
C GLY A 509 -2.76 -69.05 -5.49
N ARG A 510 -3.32 -70.09 -4.87
CA ARG A 510 -4.66 -70.23 -4.22
C ARG A 510 -4.84 -69.40 -2.92
N GLY A 511 -6.10 -69.23 -2.48
CA GLY A 511 -6.60 -68.45 -1.32
C GLY A 511 -6.24 -69.00 0.09
N PRO A 512 -7.04 -68.85 1.19
CA PRO A 512 -8.41 -68.32 1.35
C PRO A 512 -8.64 -67.37 2.59
N GLY A 513 -9.82 -66.71 2.62
CA GLY A 513 -10.69 -66.35 3.77
C GLY A 513 -10.17 -65.67 5.05
N SER A 514 -10.78 -64.53 5.42
CA SER A 514 -11.34 -64.28 6.77
C SER A 514 -12.10 -62.93 6.87
N ASP A 515 -13.35 -63.04 7.32
CA ASP A 515 -14.03 -62.30 8.39
C ASP A 515 -13.81 -60.78 8.59
N GLY A 516 -14.92 -60.05 8.46
CA GLY A 516 -15.47 -59.25 9.57
C GLY A 516 -14.79 -57.93 9.92
N ALA A 517 -15.36 -56.82 9.42
CA ALA A 517 -15.59 -55.61 10.22
C ALA A 517 -16.46 -54.60 9.45
N SER A 518 -17.73 -54.57 9.78
CA SER A 518 -18.61 -53.42 9.57
C SER A 518 -18.07 -52.19 10.30
N SER A 519 -17.65 -51.18 9.54
CA SER A 519 -17.48 -49.80 10.04
C SER A 519 -18.59 -48.93 9.45
N PRO A 520 -19.42 -48.26 10.26
CA PRO A 520 -20.35 -47.27 9.74
C PRO A 520 -19.56 -46.05 9.26
N MET A 521 -19.83 -45.59 8.03
CA MET A 521 -19.39 -44.28 7.56
C MET A 521 -19.99 -43.22 8.48
N ALA A 522 -19.19 -42.68 9.38
CA ALA A 522 -19.48 -41.42 10.02
C ALA A 522 -19.35 -40.33 8.96
N SER A 523 -20.50 -39.79 8.54
CA SER A 523 -20.61 -38.54 7.81
C SER A 523 -19.73 -37.48 8.49
N PRO A 524 -18.83 -36.77 7.78
CA PRO A 524 -18.29 -35.55 8.34
C PRO A 524 -19.42 -34.52 8.34
N THR A 525 -20.10 -34.38 9.47
CA THR A 525 -20.92 -33.20 9.76
C THR A 525 -19.96 -32.02 9.72
N ARG A 526 -19.92 -31.37 8.55
CA ARG A 526 -19.27 -30.10 8.33
C ARG A 526 -20.01 -29.08 9.19
N ALA A 527 -19.55 -28.91 10.42
CA ALA A 527 -19.83 -27.72 11.21
C ALA A 527 -19.11 -26.55 10.51
N SER A 528 -19.70 -26.04 9.43
CA SER A 528 -19.44 -24.69 8.95
C SER A 528 -20.25 -23.76 9.86
N SER A 529 -19.79 -23.60 11.09
CA SER A 529 -19.99 -22.34 11.78
C SER A 529 -19.09 -21.34 11.05
N GLU A 530 -19.68 -20.59 10.13
CA GLU A 530 -19.11 -19.32 9.68
C GLU A 530 -18.91 -18.45 10.92
N GLU A 531 -17.72 -18.55 11.54
CA GLU A 531 -17.26 -17.53 12.45
C GLU A 531 -17.10 -16.26 11.60
N GLU A 532 -18.06 -15.35 11.71
CA GLU A 532 -17.90 -13.99 11.22
C GLU A 532 -16.55 -13.47 11.73
N PRO A 533 -15.69 -12.91 10.85
CA PRO A 533 -14.38 -12.44 11.27
C PRO A 533 -14.55 -11.37 12.34
N LYS A 534 -14.15 -11.68 13.58
CA LYS A 534 -14.17 -10.72 14.69
C LYS A 534 -13.34 -9.50 14.30
N GLN A 535 -13.93 -8.31 14.42
CA GLN A 535 -13.24 -7.07 14.15
C GLN A 535 -11.99 -6.96 15.04
N ALA A 536 -10.85 -6.64 14.44
CA ALA A 536 -9.60 -6.46 15.17
C ALA A 536 -9.75 -5.35 16.22
N GLU A 537 -9.30 -5.61 17.46
CA GLU A 537 -9.34 -4.62 18.52
C GLU A 537 -8.43 -3.43 18.18
N LYS A 538 -8.97 -2.22 18.30
CA LYS A 538 -8.18 -0.99 18.11
C LYS A 538 -7.17 -0.85 19.26
N ILE A 539 -5.93 -0.49 18.91
CA ILE A 539 -4.89 -0.17 19.89
C ILE A 539 -5.36 1.04 20.72
N LYS A 540 -5.46 0.86 22.04
CA LYS A 540 -5.71 1.96 22.97
C LYS A 540 -4.38 2.60 23.32
N PHE A 541 -4.22 3.89 23.02
CA PHE A 541 -3.04 4.63 23.45
C PHE A 541 -3.13 4.86 24.96
N PRO A 542 -2.04 4.60 25.72
CA PRO A 542 -2.04 4.87 27.15
C PRO A 542 -2.26 6.37 27.39
N ALA A 543 -3.06 6.69 28.41
CA ALA A 543 -3.20 8.06 28.87
C ALA A 543 -1.83 8.63 29.23
N ILE A 544 -1.52 9.82 28.73
CA ILE A 544 -0.22 10.48 28.92
C ILE A 544 0.07 10.58 30.43
N GLN A 545 1.05 9.83 30.93
CA GLN A 545 1.53 9.98 32.30
C GLN A 545 2.28 11.32 32.40
N ARG A 546 1.62 12.31 33.00
CA ARG A 546 2.16 13.65 33.20
C ARG A 546 3.34 13.62 34.17
N ARG A 547 4.55 13.71 33.63
CA ARG A 547 5.72 14.21 34.36
C ARG A 547 6.40 15.30 33.52
N THR A 548 5.84 16.50 33.56
CA THR A 548 6.45 17.70 32.98
C THR A 548 6.95 18.65 34.07
N ASN A 549 7.33 18.15 35.24
CA ASN A 549 8.02 18.98 36.24
C ASN A 549 9.43 19.24 35.74
N ARG A 550 9.62 20.41 35.11
CA ARG A 550 10.93 20.82 34.59
C ARG A 550 11.58 21.75 35.61
N PRO A 551 12.82 21.49 36.05
CA PRO A 551 13.54 22.46 36.86
C PRO A 551 13.88 23.68 35.99
N GLY A 552 13.57 24.86 36.50
CA GLY A 552 13.93 26.16 35.94
C GLY A 552 14.67 26.99 36.96
N VAL A 553 15.35 28.04 36.48
CA VAL A 553 15.99 29.04 37.33
C VAL A 553 15.44 30.39 36.88
N ILE A 554 14.96 31.17 37.82
CA ILE A 554 14.57 32.57 37.59
C ILE A 554 15.39 33.49 38.47
N TRP A 555 15.47 34.76 38.09
CA TRP A 555 16.22 35.77 38.82
C TRP A 555 15.25 36.74 39.49
N ILE A 556 15.49 36.98 40.78
CA ILE A 556 14.77 37.97 41.58
C ILE A 556 15.79 39.01 42.05
N MET A 557 15.36 40.26 42.20
CA MET A 557 16.17 41.30 42.81
C MET A 557 15.93 41.31 44.32
N ASN A 558 16.99 41.16 45.12
CA ASN A 558 16.89 41.27 46.58
C ASN A 558 16.91 42.74 47.05
N ASP A 559 16.63 42.98 48.34
CA ASP A 559 16.60 44.32 48.96
C ASP A 559 17.93 45.09 48.87
N LYS A 560 19.03 44.41 48.53
CA LYS A 560 20.37 44.97 48.33
C LYS A 560 20.69 45.30 46.86
N LYS A 561 19.69 45.21 45.96
CA LYS A 561 19.81 45.37 44.49
C LYS A 561 20.72 44.33 43.82
N GLU A 562 20.88 43.14 44.41
CA GLU A 562 21.65 42.03 43.82
C GLU A 562 20.72 40.97 43.21
N LEU A 563 21.19 40.30 42.16
CA LEU A 563 20.44 39.26 41.44
C LEU A 563 20.59 37.91 42.13
N GLU A 564 19.50 37.36 42.63
CA GLU A 564 19.46 36.05 43.29
C GLU A 564 18.78 35.01 42.38
N PRO A 565 19.45 33.89 42.04
CA PRO A 565 18.83 32.82 41.29
C PRO A 565 17.94 31.98 42.21
N ARG A 566 16.68 31.80 41.82
CA ARG A 566 15.73 30.91 42.50
C ARG A 566 15.39 29.73 41.62
N ARG A 567 15.58 28.54 42.18
CA ARG A 567 15.16 27.30 41.55
C ARG A 567 13.66 27.17 41.67
N VAL A 568 13.03 26.90 40.54
CA VAL A 568 11.60 26.72 40.41
C VAL A 568 11.30 25.41 39.69
N VAL A 569 10.17 24.81 39.99
CA VAL A 569 9.65 23.67 39.22
C VAL A 569 8.50 24.19 38.38
N LEU A 570 8.64 23.97 37.08
CA LEU A 570 7.76 24.49 36.06
C LEU A 570 6.79 23.40 35.60
N GLY A 571 5.58 23.82 35.28
CA GLY A 571 4.51 23.00 34.75
C GLY A 571 4.21 23.28 33.28
N ILE A 572 2.93 23.31 32.93
CA ILE A 572 2.50 23.56 31.55
C ILE A 572 2.80 25.00 31.11
N THR A 573 2.93 25.21 29.80
CA THR A 573 3.14 26.54 29.22
C THR A 573 2.18 26.76 28.05
N ASP A 574 1.70 27.98 27.89
CA ASP A 574 0.92 28.44 26.74
C ASP A 574 1.81 29.18 25.70
N GLY A 575 3.13 29.14 25.88
CA GLY A 575 4.13 29.84 25.07
C GLY A 575 4.48 31.24 25.57
N THR A 576 3.56 31.92 26.24
CA THR A 576 3.75 33.27 26.79
C THR A 576 4.03 33.22 28.29
N PHE A 577 3.30 32.39 29.01
CA PHE A 577 3.42 32.13 30.43
C PHE A 577 3.67 30.64 30.69
N THR A 578 4.33 30.36 31.80
CA THR A 578 4.61 29.01 32.29
C THR A 578 4.08 28.88 33.70
N GLU A 579 3.43 27.75 33.99
CA GLU A 579 2.94 27.39 35.31
C GLU A 579 4.13 27.22 36.27
N LEU A 580 4.03 27.84 37.44
CA LEU A 580 4.94 27.67 38.55
C LEU A 580 4.31 26.69 39.56
N ILE A 581 4.83 25.46 39.62
CA ILE A 581 4.32 24.39 40.49
C ILE A 581 4.90 24.53 41.90
N SER A 582 6.21 24.78 42.00
CA SER A 582 6.88 24.98 43.29
C SER A 582 8.09 25.90 43.17
N GLY A 583 8.32 26.68 44.23
CA GLY A 583 9.39 27.65 44.35
C GLY A 583 9.02 28.66 45.42
N ASP A 584 10.00 29.32 46.04
CA ASP A 584 9.77 30.31 47.10
C ASP A 584 9.28 31.65 46.52
N LEU A 585 8.18 31.61 45.78
CA LEU A 585 7.61 32.76 45.08
C LEU A 585 6.12 32.82 45.34
N LYS A 586 5.63 34.02 45.61
CA LYS A 586 4.25 34.33 45.90
C LYS A 586 3.67 35.21 44.80
N GLU A 587 2.35 35.24 44.77
CA GLU A 587 1.61 36.15 43.91
C GLU A 587 1.99 37.60 44.24
N GLY A 588 2.34 38.38 43.22
CA GLY A 588 2.82 39.75 43.35
C GLY A 588 4.34 39.91 43.38
N ASP A 589 5.11 38.83 43.52
CA ASP A 589 6.58 38.91 43.55
C ASP A 589 7.12 39.41 42.20
N THR A 590 8.14 40.27 42.26
CA THR A 590 8.71 40.95 41.09
C THR A 590 9.91 40.16 40.57
N ILE A 591 9.76 39.52 39.41
CA ILE A 591 10.78 38.71 38.76
C ILE A 591 11.40 39.46 37.57
N ILE A 592 12.64 39.11 37.23
CA ILE A 592 13.37 39.80 36.17
C ILE A 592 13.15 39.09 34.84
N ILE A 593 12.76 39.84 33.83
CA ILE A 593 12.49 39.37 32.46
C ILE A 593 13.50 39.89 31.43
N GLY A 594 14.31 40.88 31.79
CA GLY A 594 15.29 41.49 30.88
C GLY A 594 16.18 42.52 31.56
N GLN A 595 17.22 42.96 30.85
CA GLN A 595 18.14 44.02 31.28
C GLN A 595 18.31 44.98 30.11
N THR A 596 17.99 46.26 30.32
CA THR A 596 18.31 47.34 29.39
C THR A 596 19.68 47.90 29.74
N LEU A 597 20.63 47.74 28.82
CA LEU A 597 21.93 48.39 28.91
C LEU A 597 21.76 49.88 28.57
N ALA A 598 22.25 50.76 29.44
CA ALA A 598 22.20 52.21 29.23
C ALA A 598 22.83 52.57 27.86
N ALA A 599 22.19 53.50 27.16
CA ALA A 599 22.51 53.88 25.80
C ALA A 599 23.88 54.58 25.69
N ASP A 600 24.96 53.82 25.50
CA ASP A 600 26.24 54.38 25.04
C ASP A 600 27.10 53.41 24.20
N GLN A 601 26.51 52.33 23.66
CA GLN A 601 27.23 51.33 22.84
C GLN A 601 26.58 51.04 21.47
N ARG A 602 25.75 51.94 20.93
CA ARG A 602 25.17 51.77 19.59
C ARG A 602 25.99 52.36 18.43
N THR A 603 27.15 52.97 18.67
CA THR A 603 27.91 53.64 17.61
C THR A 603 29.22 52.97 17.19
N ASN A 604 29.63 51.82 17.73
CA ASN A 604 30.98 51.29 17.44
C ASN A 604 31.09 49.89 16.82
N ASN A 605 29.98 49.30 16.32
CA ASN A 605 30.03 48.01 15.62
C ASN A 605 29.60 48.05 14.15
N GLN A 606 29.61 49.24 13.53
CA GLN A 606 29.46 49.40 12.07
C GLN A 606 30.78 49.70 11.34
N GLN A 607 31.93 49.61 12.00
CA GLN A 607 33.25 49.78 11.37
C GLN A 607 34.25 48.74 11.85
N GLN A 608 34.10 47.49 11.42
CA GLN A 608 35.22 46.57 11.11
C GLN A 608 34.69 45.25 10.57
N GLY A 609 34.66 45.14 9.24
CA GLY A 609 34.25 43.94 8.51
C GLY A 609 34.23 44.20 7.01
N GLY A 610 35.19 44.97 6.50
CA GLY A 610 35.27 45.33 5.09
C GLY A 610 36.72 45.51 4.66
N GLN A 611 37.40 44.40 4.38
CA GLN A 611 38.49 44.34 3.40
C GLN A 611 38.92 42.88 3.16
N GLN A 612 38.48 42.30 2.04
CA GLN A 612 39.24 41.27 1.34
C GLN A 612 39.06 41.43 -0.18
N GLN A 613 40.10 42.02 -0.75
CA GLN A 613 40.73 41.90 -2.07
C GLN A 613 39.91 41.42 -3.29
N ARG A 614 39.94 42.26 -4.33
CA ARG A 614 39.71 41.92 -5.74
C ARG A 614 41.06 41.89 -6.49
N PRO A 615 41.27 40.98 -7.46
CA PRO A 615 42.23 41.16 -8.54
C PRO A 615 41.57 41.75 -9.82
N PRO A 616 42.36 42.18 -10.82
CA PRO A 616 42.13 43.44 -11.51
C PRO A 616 41.60 43.36 -12.96
N PHE A 617 41.15 44.54 -13.41
CA PHE A 617 40.92 45.06 -14.76
C PHE A 617 41.19 44.19 -16.01
N GLY A 618 40.19 44.20 -16.90
CA GLY A 618 40.33 44.08 -18.35
C GLY A 618 39.37 45.06 -19.04
N ASN A 619 39.94 45.96 -19.83
CA ASN A 619 39.31 47.07 -20.56
C ASN A 619 38.71 46.59 -21.91
N MET A 620 37.85 47.43 -22.50
CA MET A 620 37.68 47.68 -23.96
C MET A 620 36.59 46.92 -24.77
N GLY A 621 35.77 47.73 -25.48
CA GLY A 621 34.98 47.37 -26.68
C GLY A 621 33.62 46.71 -26.39
N GLY A 622 32.48 47.11 -26.93
CA GLY A 622 32.21 47.65 -28.25
C GLY A 622 31.40 46.63 -29.07
N PHE A 623 30.23 47.05 -29.57
CA PHE A 623 29.40 46.43 -30.62
C PHE A 623 28.52 45.19 -30.32
N GLY A 624 27.25 45.33 -30.72
CA GLY A 624 26.54 44.28 -31.47
C GLY A 624 25.35 43.62 -30.80
N GLY A 625 24.14 44.13 -31.04
CA GLY A 625 22.94 43.29 -30.97
C GLY A 625 22.90 42.28 -32.13
N PRO A 626 22.08 41.23 -32.04
CA PRO A 626 21.04 41.09 -33.07
C PRO A 626 19.68 40.57 -32.58
N ARG A 627 18.70 40.95 -33.40
CA ARG A 627 17.32 40.46 -33.53
C ARG A 627 17.20 38.92 -33.62
N GLY A 628 16.09 38.41 -33.09
CA GLY A 628 15.06 37.76 -33.94
C GLY A 628 14.91 36.24 -33.89
N GLY A 629 13.64 35.80 -33.83
CA GLY A 629 13.14 34.45 -34.16
C GLY A 629 12.59 33.72 -32.94
N GLY A 630 11.32 33.34 -32.82
CA GLY A 630 10.33 32.98 -33.85
C GLY A 630 9.94 31.52 -33.64
N GLY A 631 8.89 31.25 -32.85
CA GLY A 631 8.34 29.91 -32.68
C GLY A 631 7.11 29.70 -33.57
N PRO A 632 7.01 28.61 -34.37
CA PRO A 632 5.83 28.36 -35.18
C PRO A 632 4.78 27.54 -34.41
N ARG A 633 3.53 27.95 -34.60
CA ARG A 633 2.34 27.12 -34.41
C ARG A 633 2.20 26.15 -35.58
N ARG A 634 1.87 24.89 -35.27
CA ARG A 634 0.76 24.17 -35.90
C ARG A 634 0.10 23.27 -34.86
#